data_AF-A0A3R9RV68-F1
#
_entry.id   AF-A0A3R9RV68-F1
#
_cell.length_a   1.000
_cell.length_b   1.000
_cell.length_c   1.000
_cell.angle_alpha   90.00
_cell.angle_beta   90.00
_cell.angle_gamma   90.00
#
_symmetry.space_group_name_H-M   'P 1'
#
loop_
_entity.id
_entity.type
_entity.pdbx_description
1 polymer ?
#
loop_
_entity_poly.entity_id
_entity_poly.type
_entity_poly.pdbx_seq_one_letter_code
_entity_poly.pdbx_strand_id
1 'polypeptide(L)'
;LSTGKNIHETREWIIRNSPVPIGTVPIYQALEKVDGVAENLTWEIFKDTLIEQAEQGVDYFTIHAGVLLRYVPLTANRLTGIVSRGGSIMAQWCLAHHEENFLYTHFDEICEIMKAYDVSFSLGDGLRPGCIQDANDEAQFSELKTLGELTHRAWEHDVQVMIEGPGHV
;
A
#
# COMPACT_ATOMS: atom_id res chain seq x y z
N LEU A 1 -8.53 9.23 1.10
CA LEU A 1 -8.63 8.03 1.97
C LEU A 1 -10.09 7.54 2.14
N SER A 2 -10.99 7.84 1.20
CA SER A 2 -12.39 7.39 1.27
C SER A 2 -12.50 5.87 1.21
N THR A 3 -13.48 5.33 1.92
CA THR A 3 -13.92 3.92 1.89
C THR A 3 -15.44 3.87 1.70
N GLY A 4 -15.99 2.75 1.25
CA GLY A 4 -17.41 2.60 0.94
C GLY A 4 -17.79 3.01 -0.48
N LYS A 5 -19.02 3.51 -0.65
CA LYS A 5 -19.61 3.83 -1.96
C LYS A 5 -19.05 5.12 -2.56
N ASN A 6 -19.09 5.20 -3.89
CA ASN A 6 -18.79 6.40 -4.69
C ASN A 6 -17.36 6.97 -4.49
N ILE A 7 -16.38 6.08 -4.27
CA ILE A 7 -14.97 6.49 -4.11
C ILE A 7 -14.45 7.19 -5.37
N HIS A 8 -14.77 6.64 -6.54
CA HIS A 8 -14.31 7.16 -7.83
C HIS A 8 -14.83 8.58 -8.09
N GLU A 9 -16.14 8.78 -7.98
CA GLU A 9 -16.80 10.06 -8.24
C GLU A 9 -16.38 11.11 -7.23
N THR A 10 -16.26 10.74 -5.95
CA THR A 10 -15.77 11.65 -4.91
C THR A 10 -14.35 12.12 -5.22
N ARG A 11 -13.47 11.20 -5.62
CA ARG A 11 -12.09 11.51 -5.98
C ARG A 11 -12.00 12.38 -7.24
N GLU A 12 -12.85 12.15 -8.24
CA GLU A 12 -12.88 12.98 -9.45
C GLU A 12 -13.11 14.46 -9.12
N TRP A 13 -14.12 14.76 -8.30
CA TRP A 13 -14.38 16.13 -7.86
C TRP A 13 -13.22 16.71 -7.05
N ILE A 14 -12.57 15.92 -6.20
CA ILE A 14 -11.41 16.37 -5.44
C ILE A 14 -10.26 16.74 -6.38
N ILE A 15 -9.86 15.84 -7.28
CA ILE A 15 -8.70 16.06 -8.16
C ILE A 15 -8.94 17.27 -9.07
N ARG A 16 -10.13 17.39 -9.67
CA ARG A 16 -10.44 18.53 -10.56
C ARG A 16 -10.46 19.89 -9.86
N ASN A 17 -10.53 19.92 -8.53
CA ASN A 17 -10.58 21.15 -7.73
C ASN A 17 -9.37 21.28 -6.77
N SER A 18 -8.38 20.41 -6.87
CA SER A 18 -7.20 20.46 -6.01
C SER A 18 -6.06 21.22 -6.68
N PRO A 19 -5.53 22.30 -6.08
CA PRO A 19 -4.31 22.94 -6.54
C PRO A 19 -3.04 22.25 -6.00
N VAL A 20 -3.18 21.16 -5.26
CA VAL A 20 -2.08 20.41 -4.61
C VAL A 20 -2.13 18.93 -4.98
N PRO A 21 -1.01 18.21 -4.87
CA PRO A 21 -0.98 16.78 -5.13
C PRO A 21 -1.99 15.99 -4.29
N ILE A 22 -2.64 15.02 -4.91
CA ILE A 22 -3.59 14.10 -4.31
C ILE A 22 -2.95 12.72 -4.18
N GLY A 23 -2.90 12.23 -2.94
CA GLY A 23 -2.50 10.86 -2.64
C GLY A 23 -3.69 9.93 -2.39
N THR A 24 -3.49 8.66 -2.71
CA THR A 24 -4.45 7.60 -2.37
C THR A 24 -3.76 6.37 -1.79
N VAL A 25 -4.57 5.45 -1.25
CA VAL A 25 -4.16 4.09 -0.91
C VAL A 25 -4.98 3.16 -1.81
N PRO A 26 -4.48 2.72 -2.98
CA PRO A 26 -5.30 2.04 -3.99
C PRO A 26 -6.00 0.78 -3.47
N ILE A 27 -5.40 0.08 -2.50
CA ILE A 27 -5.98 -1.13 -1.91
C ILE A 27 -7.35 -0.90 -1.26
N TYR A 28 -7.67 0.33 -0.82
CA TYR A 28 -8.97 0.62 -0.23
C TYR A 28 -10.09 0.55 -1.26
N GLN A 29 -9.85 1.06 -2.47
CA GLN A 29 -10.84 0.95 -3.53
C GLN A 29 -10.87 -0.48 -4.10
N ALA A 30 -9.72 -1.13 -4.25
CA ALA A 30 -9.66 -2.51 -4.69
C ALA A 30 -10.45 -3.43 -3.74
N LEU A 31 -10.38 -3.18 -2.43
CA LEU A 31 -11.15 -3.92 -1.42
C LEU A 31 -12.67 -3.71 -1.56
N GLU A 32 -13.12 -2.50 -1.90
CA GLU A 32 -14.54 -2.24 -2.18
C GLU A 32 -15.02 -2.93 -3.47
N LYS A 33 -14.15 -3.10 -4.47
CA LYS A 33 -14.46 -3.87 -5.69
C LYS A 33 -14.72 -5.36 -5.42
N VAL A 34 -14.32 -5.85 -4.24
CA VAL A 34 -14.52 -7.23 -3.78
C VAL A 34 -15.39 -7.31 -2.52
N ASP A 35 -16.28 -6.33 -2.33
CA ASP A 35 -17.27 -6.29 -1.26
C ASP A 35 -16.67 -6.37 0.16
N GLY A 36 -15.46 -5.83 0.36
CA GLY A 36 -14.80 -5.84 1.66
C GLY A 36 -14.09 -7.15 2.02
N VAL A 37 -14.11 -8.16 1.14
CA VAL A 37 -13.52 -9.48 1.39
C VAL A 37 -12.06 -9.46 0.94
N ALA A 38 -11.14 -9.31 1.90
CA ALA A 38 -9.71 -9.20 1.61
C ALA A 38 -9.21 -10.40 0.79
N GLU A 39 -9.68 -11.62 1.08
CA GLU A 39 -9.29 -12.84 0.38
C GLU A 39 -9.65 -12.86 -1.11
N ASN A 40 -10.62 -12.05 -1.53
CA ASN A 40 -11.03 -11.98 -2.93
C ASN A 40 -10.17 -11.00 -3.75
N LEU A 41 -9.22 -10.28 -3.12
CA LEU A 41 -8.29 -9.41 -3.84
C LEU A 41 -7.40 -10.24 -4.76
N THR A 42 -7.22 -9.76 -5.99
CA THR A 42 -6.26 -10.31 -6.95
C THR A 42 -5.41 -9.19 -7.54
N TRP A 43 -4.30 -9.57 -8.19
CA TRP A 43 -3.46 -8.65 -8.94
C TRP A 43 -4.26 -7.88 -9.99
N GLU A 44 -5.16 -8.53 -10.72
CA GLU A 44 -5.95 -7.94 -11.80
C GLU A 44 -6.87 -6.82 -11.29
N ILE A 45 -7.55 -7.06 -10.16
CA ILE A 45 -8.42 -6.04 -9.55
C ILE A 45 -7.60 -4.83 -9.07
N PHE A 46 -6.42 -5.10 -8.49
CA PHE A 46 -5.53 -4.05 -8.04
C PHE A 46 -4.94 -3.26 -9.21
N LYS A 47 -4.48 -3.94 -10.27
CA LYS A 47 -3.98 -3.37 -11.52
C LYS A 47 -5.00 -2.44 -12.17
N ASP A 48 -6.24 -2.91 -12.33
CA ASP A 48 -7.34 -2.08 -12.85
C ASP A 48 -7.56 -0.84 -11.98
N THR A 49 -7.43 -0.98 -10.65
CA THR A 49 -7.56 0.13 -9.72
C THR A 49 -6.42 1.13 -9.82
N LEU A 50 -5.18 0.69 -10.08
CA LEU A 50 -4.05 1.59 -10.33
C LEU A 50 -4.27 2.40 -11.59
N ILE A 51 -4.63 1.74 -12.70
CA ILE A 51 -4.86 2.39 -14.00
C ILE A 51 -5.99 3.41 -13.87
N GLU A 52 -7.12 3.02 -13.28
CA GLU A 52 -8.27 3.91 -13.06
C GLU A 52 -7.88 5.17 -12.28
N GLN A 53 -7.08 5.03 -11.22
CA GLN A 53 -6.66 6.18 -10.41
C GLN A 53 -5.60 7.05 -11.09
N ALA A 54 -4.68 6.43 -11.84
CA ALA A 54 -3.67 7.14 -12.60
C ALA A 54 -4.31 7.97 -13.72
N GLU A 55 -5.29 7.42 -14.44
CA GLU A 55 -6.08 8.14 -15.45
C GLU A 55 -6.85 9.34 -14.87
N GLN A 56 -7.31 9.24 -13.62
CA GLN A 56 -7.93 10.37 -12.95
C GLN A 56 -6.93 11.49 -12.59
N GLY A 57 -5.64 11.18 -12.50
CA GLY A 57 -4.59 12.13 -12.13
C GLY A 57 -4.26 12.12 -10.64
N VAL A 58 -4.24 10.94 -10.00
CA VAL A 58 -3.65 10.79 -8.67
C VAL A 58 -2.12 10.91 -8.77
N ASP A 59 -1.51 11.75 -7.93
CA ASP A 59 -0.09 12.08 -8.01
C ASP A 59 0.83 11.08 -7.30
N TYR A 60 0.34 10.42 -6.24
CA TYR A 60 1.11 9.38 -5.55
C TYR A 60 0.24 8.29 -4.93
N PHE A 61 0.80 7.08 -4.89
CA PHE A 61 0.15 5.90 -4.31
C PHE A 61 0.87 5.42 -3.07
N THR A 62 0.13 5.33 -1.96
CA THR A 62 0.55 4.54 -0.80
C THR A 62 0.35 3.06 -1.09
N ILE A 63 1.45 2.32 -1.25
CA ILE A 63 1.46 0.89 -1.57
C ILE A 63 2.21 0.12 -0.48
N HIS A 64 1.51 -0.83 0.15
CA HIS A 64 2.01 -1.62 1.27
C HIS A 64 2.74 -2.89 0.80
N ALA A 65 3.68 -2.73 -0.14
CA ALA A 65 4.46 -3.83 -0.70
C ALA A 65 5.54 -4.37 0.27
N GLY A 66 5.79 -3.69 1.39
CA GLY A 66 6.72 -4.14 2.44
C GLY A 66 6.13 -5.16 3.43
N VAL A 67 4.80 -5.38 3.41
CA VAL A 67 4.12 -6.32 4.31
C VAL A 67 4.26 -7.74 3.77
N LEU A 68 5.40 -8.36 4.01
CA LEU A 68 5.71 -9.69 3.51
C LEU A 68 5.14 -10.78 4.43
N LEU A 69 4.76 -11.93 3.86
CA LEU A 69 4.15 -13.05 4.59
C LEU A 69 4.98 -13.43 5.82
N ARG A 70 6.31 -13.50 5.66
CA ARG A 70 7.26 -13.83 6.74
C ARG A 70 7.33 -12.80 7.86
N TYR A 71 6.86 -11.58 7.67
CA TYR A 71 6.88 -10.52 8.68
C TYR A 71 5.60 -10.49 9.52
N VAL A 72 4.48 -11.04 9.02
CA VAL A 72 3.21 -11.05 9.75
C VAL A 72 3.35 -11.71 11.15
N PRO A 73 4.02 -12.87 11.31
CA PRO A 73 4.22 -13.49 12.63
C PRO A 73 5.02 -12.63 13.62
N LEU A 74 5.88 -11.72 13.15
CA LEU A 74 6.67 -10.85 14.02
C LEU A 74 5.78 -9.90 14.84
N THR A 75 4.59 -9.59 14.33
CA THR A 75 3.61 -8.73 15.02
C THR A 75 2.77 -9.45 16.08
N ALA A 76 2.90 -10.77 16.22
CA ALA A 76 2.05 -11.57 17.11
C ALA A 76 2.18 -11.18 18.60
N ASN A 77 3.34 -10.66 19.00
CA ASN A 77 3.62 -10.24 20.38
C ASN A 77 3.44 -8.74 20.62
N ARG A 78 2.99 -7.97 19.62
CA ARG A 78 2.71 -6.54 19.78
C ARG A 78 1.51 -6.33 20.69
N LEU A 79 1.54 -5.26 21.48
CA LEU A 79 0.42 -4.83 22.30
C LEU A 79 -0.76 -4.37 21.43
N THR A 80 -0.48 -3.67 20.32
CA THR A 80 -1.50 -3.12 19.41
C THR A 80 -1.57 -3.81 18.05
N GLY A 81 -0.77 -4.85 17.83
CA GLY A 81 -0.76 -5.62 16.59
C GLY A 81 -0.39 -4.79 15.35
N ILE A 82 -1.12 -5.02 14.26
CA ILE A 82 -1.00 -4.27 13.00
C ILE A 82 -2.07 -3.17 13.01
N VAL A 83 -1.65 -1.91 13.09
CA VAL A 83 -2.56 -0.74 13.13
C VAL A 83 -2.72 -0.04 11.78
N SER A 84 -1.93 -0.41 10.77
CA SER A 84 -2.13 0.07 9.41
C SER A 84 -3.33 -0.63 8.79
N ARG A 85 -4.32 0.14 8.32
CA ARG A 85 -5.47 -0.42 7.58
C ARG A 85 -5.03 -1.14 6.31
N GLY A 86 -4.17 -0.51 5.50
CA GLY A 86 -3.65 -1.14 4.29
C GLY A 86 -2.74 -2.34 4.61
N GLY A 87 -1.92 -2.22 5.66
CA GLY A 87 -1.09 -3.32 6.13
C GLY A 87 -1.89 -4.51 6.66
N SER A 88 -2.97 -4.28 7.40
CA SER A 88 -3.83 -5.36 7.92
C SER A 88 -4.58 -6.09 6.80
N ILE A 89 -5.01 -5.37 5.75
CA ILE A 89 -5.62 -5.99 4.56
C ILE A 89 -4.63 -6.94 3.90
N MET A 90 -3.39 -6.49 3.69
CA MET A 90 -2.35 -7.32 3.07
C MET A 90 -1.95 -8.50 3.96
N ALA A 91 -1.84 -8.31 5.27
CA ALA A 91 -1.56 -9.39 6.21
C ALA A 91 -2.65 -10.46 6.19
N GLN A 92 -3.93 -10.05 6.17
CA GLN A 92 -5.07 -10.99 6.05
C GLN A 92 -5.01 -11.77 4.74
N TRP A 93 -4.79 -11.09 3.61
CA TRP A 93 -4.68 -11.72 2.30
C TRP A 93 -3.54 -12.75 2.26
N CYS A 94 -2.34 -12.39 2.75
CA CYS A 94 -1.19 -13.28 2.79
C CYS A 94 -1.46 -14.53 3.65
N LEU A 95 -2.07 -14.36 4.82
CA LEU A 95 -2.39 -15.48 5.72
C LEU A 95 -3.47 -16.41 5.15
N ALA A 96 -4.47 -15.86 4.47
CA ALA A 96 -5.56 -16.65 3.88
C ALA A 96 -5.09 -17.54 2.74
N HIS A 97 -4.19 -17.06 1.89
CA HIS A 97 -3.64 -17.82 0.76
C HIS A 97 -2.37 -18.58 1.11
N HIS A 98 -1.69 -18.19 2.20
CA HIS A 98 -0.34 -18.63 2.51
C HIS A 98 0.66 -18.35 1.37
N GLU A 99 0.46 -17.21 0.70
CA GLU A 99 1.25 -16.72 -0.43
C GLU A 99 1.95 -15.40 -0.09
N GLU A 100 3.02 -15.08 -0.81
CA GLU A 100 3.71 -13.80 -0.65
C GLU A 100 2.86 -12.65 -1.18
N ASN A 101 2.99 -11.48 -0.56
CA ASN A 101 2.25 -10.28 -0.88
C ASN A 101 2.28 -9.97 -2.40
N PHE A 102 1.12 -9.98 -3.05
CA PHE A 102 1.07 -9.77 -4.51
C PHE A 102 1.56 -8.38 -4.95
N LEU A 103 1.52 -7.37 -4.06
CA LEU A 103 2.10 -6.05 -4.34
C LEU A 103 3.62 -6.10 -4.42
N TYR A 104 4.24 -7.01 -3.66
CA TYR A 104 5.68 -7.26 -3.70
C TYR A 104 6.07 -8.09 -4.92
N THR A 105 5.30 -9.14 -5.25
CA THR A 105 5.62 -10.02 -6.37
C THR A 105 5.39 -9.36 -7.73
N HIS A 106 4.38 -8.50 -7.85
CA HIS A 106 4.09 -7.72 -9.07
C HIS A 106 4.68 -6.30 -9.05
N PHE A 107 5.63 -6.00 -8.16
CA PHE A 107 6.16 -4.66 -7.97
C PHE A 107 6.72 -4.02 -9.26
N ASP A 108 7.36 -4.81 -10.13
CA ASP A 108 7.92 -4.31 -11.40
C ASP A 108 6.79 -3.93 -12.38
N GLU A 109 5.68 -4.68 -12.43
CA GLU A 109 4.51 -4.29 -13.22
C GLU A 109 3.82 -3.04 -12.67
N ILE A 110 3.81 -2.86 -11.34
CA ILE A 110 3.32 -1.63 -10.70
C ILE A 110 4.20 -0.45 -11.15
N CYS A 111 5.52 -0.62 -11.19
CA CYS A 111 6.45 0.41 -11.65
C CYS A 111 6.15 0.82 -13.10
N GLU A 112 5.93 -0.13 -14.01
CA GLU A 112 5.58 0.17 -15.41
C GLU A 112 4.28 0.98 -15.54
N ILE A 113 3.25 0.66 -14.74
CA ILE A 113 2.01 1.42 -14.70
C ILE A 113 2.28 2.85 -14.19
N MET A 114 2.95 2.98 -13.06
CA MET A 114 3.19 4.28 -12.43
C MET A 114 4.09 5.18 -13.31
N LYS A 115 5.09 4.61 -13.98
CA LYS A 115 5.95 5.30 -14.95
C LYS A 115 5.16 5.92 -16.10
N ALA A 116 4.15 5.21 -16.61
CA ALA A 116 3.35 5.68 -17.74
C ALA A 116 2.57 6.97 -17.46
N TYR A 117 2.32 7.28 -16.18
CA TYR A 117 1.53 8.42 -15.73
C TYR A 117 2.30 9.39 -14.81
N ASP A 118 3.59 9.14 -14.56
CA ASP A 118 4.41 9.87 -13.58
C ASP A 118 3.82 9.91 -12.16
N VAL A 119 3.28 8.76 -11.70
CA VAL A 119 2.79 8.62 -10.33
C VAL A 119 3.95 8.24 -9.41
N SER A 120 4.08 8.94 -8.28
CA SER A 120 5.12 8.64 -7.29
C SER A 120 4.73 7.50 -6.35
N PHE A 121 5.71 6.68 -5.95
CA PHE A 121 5.54 5.76 -4.82
C PHE A 121 5.58 6.50 -3.50
N SER A 122 4.58 6.24 -2.66
CA SER A 122 4.68 6.35 -1.21
C SER A 122 4.74 4.92 -0.66
N LEU A 123 5.94 4.42 -0.39
CA LEU A 123 6.08 3.05 0.11
C LEU A 123 5.57 2.98 1.56
N GLY A 124 4.43 2.31 1.74
CA GLY A 124 3.64 2.35 2.96
C GLY A 124 4.23 1.55 4.12
N ASP A 125 4.00 2.05 5.33
CA ASP A 125 4.48 1.48 6.59
C ASP A 125 3.43 0.54 7.23
N GLY A 126 3.13 -0.55 6.55
CA GLY A 126 2.08 -1.50 6.96
C GLY A 126 2.28 -2.10 8.35
N LEU A 127 3.53 -2.20 8.81
CA LEU A 127 3.94 -2.69 10.11
C LEU A 127 4.41 -1.57 11.04
N ARG A 128 3.97 -0.32 10.87
CA ARG A 128 4.27 0.75 11.84
C ARG A 128 3.77 0.44 13.27
N PRO A 129 4.40 0.99 14.32
CA PRO A 129 3.97 0.80 15.70
C PRO A 129 2.70 1.60 16.02
N GLY A 130 1.74 0.95 16.69
CA GLY A 130 0.50 1.56 17.17
C GLY A 130 0.54 2.05 18.62
N CYS A 131 1.63 1.77 19.33
CA CYS A 131 1.89 2.27 20.66
C CYS A 131 3.40 2.29 20.96
N ILE A 132 3.80 2.99 22.02
CA ILE A 132 5.20 3.13 22.43
C ILE A 132 5.86 1.77 22.73
N GLN A 133 5.10 0.80 23.24
CA GLN A 133 5.62 -0.53 23.54
C GLN A 133 6.05 -1.30 22.28
N ASP A 134 5.40 -1.03 21.15
CA ASP A 134 5.66 -1.71 19.87
C ASP A 134 6.70 -0.95 19.02
N ALA A 135 7.16 0.22 19.48
CA ALA A 135 8.06 1.09 18.73
C ALA A 135 9.44 0.46 18.52
N ASN A 136 9.94 0.59 17.30
CA ASN A 136 11.27 0.16 16.86
C ASN A 136 11.51 -1.36 17.01
N ASP A 137 10.43 -2.15 16.92
CA ASP A 137 10.50 -3.61 17.00
C ASP A 137 11.01 -4.25 15.70
N GLU A 138 11.15 -5.57 15.72
CA GLU A 138 11.67 -6.35 14.58
C GLU A 138 10.76 -6.27 13.35
N ALA A 139 9.43 -6.24 13.54
CA ALA A 139 8.49 -6.16 12.42
C ALA A 139 8.61 -4.83 11.67
N GLN A 140 8.69 -3.71 12.39
CA GLN A 140 8.84 -2.37 11.81
C GLN A 140 10.14 -2.26 11.00
N PHE A 141 11.27 -2.66 11.58
CA PHE A 141 12.56 -2.52 10.87
C PHE A 141 12.75 -3.54 9.76
N SER A 142 12.10 -4.71 9.85
CA SER A 142 12.09 -5.69 8.75
C SER A 142 11.37 -5.12 7.52
N GLU A 143 10.19 -4.52 7.71
CA GLU A 143 9.49 -3.82 6.63
C GLU A 143 10.33 -2.67 6.08
N LEU A 144 10.87 -1.80 6.95
CA LEU A 144 11.70 -0.66 6.52
C LEU A 144 12.87 -1.07 5.63
N LYS A 145 13.54 -2.18 5.95
CA LYS A 145 14.63 -2.72 5.12
C LYS A 145 14.13 -3.15 3.74
N THR A 146 12.98 -3.81 3.67
CA THR A 146 12.33 -4.16 2.40
C THR A 146 11.93 -2.92 1.61
N LEU A 147 11.44 -1.86 2.25
CA LEU A 147 11.12 -0.61 1.53
C LEU A 147 12.37 0.00 0.88
N GLY A 148 13.54 -0.12 1.50
CA GLY A 148 14.82 0.27 0.90
C GLY A 148 15.19 -0.55 -0.35
N GLU A 149 14.96 -1.87 -0.32
CA GLU A 149 15.11 -2.72 -1.51
C GLU A 149 14.15 -2.31 -2.64
N LEU A 150 12.87 -2.14 -2.31
CA LEU A 150 11.84 -1.72 -3.28
C LEU A 150 12.10 -0.33 -3.85
N THR A 151 12.71 0.56 -3.07
CA THR A 151 13.15 1.88 -3.56
C THR A 151 14.17 1.74 -4.68
N HIS A 152 15.18 0.89 -4.50
CA HIS A 152 16.18 0.65 -5.55
C HIS A 152 15.54 0.03 -6.80
N ARG A 153 14.64 -0.93 -6.63
CA ARG A 153 13.88 -1.51 -7.75
C ARG A 153 13.06 -0.45 -8.49
N ALA A 154 12.31 0.39 -7.80
CA ALA A 154 11.53 1.46 -8.43
C ALA A 154 12.41 2.47 -9.20
N TRP A 155 13.61 2.77 -8.69
CA TRP A 155 14.58 3.63 -9.38
C TRP A 155 15.16 3.02 -10.65
N GLU A 156 15.30 1.68 -10.73
CA GLU A 156 15.68 1.00 -11.99
C GLU A 156 14.62 1.20 -13.09
N HIS A 157 13.37 1.49 -12.70
CA HIS A 157 12.28 1.84 -13.60
C HIS A 157 12.09 3.36 -13.79
N ASP A 158 12.95 4.22 -13.23
CA ASP A 158 12.80 5.68 -13.22
C ASP A 158 11.53 6.19 -12.51
N VAL A 159 11.00 5.46 -11.52
CA VAL A 159 9.81 5.89 -10.75
C VAL A 159 10.23 6.63 -9.48
N GLN A 160 9.58 7.76 -9.22
CA GLN A 160 9.81 8.59 -8.03
C GLN A 160 9.37 7.85 -6.75
N VAL A 161 10.11 7.99 -5.64
CA VAL A 161 9.84 7.25 -4.39
C VAL A 161 10.02 8.13 -3.16
N MET A 162 9.07 8.03 -2.22
CA MET A 162 9.21 8.41 -0.82
C MET A 162 8.84 7.23 0.10
N ILE A 163 9.34 7.24 1.33
CA ILE A 163 9.13 6.19 2.34
C ILE A 163 8.24 6.72 3.46
N GLU A 164 7.16 6.00 3.78
CA GLU A 164 6.36 6.26 4.98
C GLU A 164 7.08 5.71 6.22
N GLY A 165 6.91 6.38 7.37
CA GLY A 165 7.64 6.10 8.59
C GLY A 165 6.72 6.02 9.81
N PRO A 166 7.24 5.63 10.98
CA PRO A 166 6.44 5.19 12.10
C PRO A 166 5.41 6.18 12.63
N GLY A 167 4.42 5.61 13.32
CA GLY A 167 3.45 6.33 14.11
C GLY A 167 3.96 6.62 15.53
N HIS A 168 3.63 5.75 16.47
CA HIS A 168 3.89 6.00 17.90
C HIS A 168 5.35 5.68 18.24
N VAL A 169 6.15 6.70 18.60
CA VAL A 169 7.56 6.62 19.02
C VAL A 169 7.81 7.57 20.18
#